data_AF-A0A1I2TIK8-F1
#
_entry.id   AF-A0A1I2TIK8-F1
#
_cell.length_a   1.000
_cell.length_b   1.000
_cell.length_c   1.000
_cell.angle_alpha   90.00
_cell.angle_beta   90.00
_cell.angle_gamma   90.00
#
_symmetry.space_group_name_H-M   'P 1'
#
loop_
_entity.id
_entity.type
_entity.pdbx_description
1 polymer ?
#
loop_
_entity_poly.entity_id
_entity_poly.type
_entity_poly.pdbx_seq_one_letter_code
_entity_poly.pdbx_strand_id
1 'polypeptide(L)' 'MDRKLESRTYHLSPNQLNELYRKYGRPGELSPGRPATRKRRRLDAALAALDRKSNSVLMPSDED' A
#
# COMPACT_ATOMS: atom_id res chain seq x y z
N MET A 1 30.86 -22.69 -17.51
CA MET A 1 31.48 -21.80 -16.50
C MET A 1 30.37 -21.08 -15.75
N ASP A 2 29.83 -21.71 -14.70
CA ASP A 2 28.77 -21.12 -13.89
C ASP A 2 29.35 -20.05 -12.98
N ARG A 3 28.99 -18.79 -13.22
CA ARG A 3 29.35 -17.69 -12.34
C ARG A 3 28.47 -17.78 -11.09
N LYS A 4 29.02 -18.31 -10.00
CA LYS A 4 28.41 -18.20 -8.67
C LYS A 4 28.26 -16.71 -8.33
N LEU A 5 27.01 -16.23 -8.28
CA LEU A 5 26.69 -14.93 -7.70
C LEU A 5 26.89 -15.06 -6.19
N GLU A 6 27.99 -14.53 -5.68
CA GLU A 6 28.18 -14.35 -4.23
C GLU A 6 27.16 -13.29 -3.76
N SER A 7 26.06 -13.76 -3.16
CA SER A 7 25.08 -12.89 -2.54
C SER A 7 25.69 -12.29 -1.27
N ARG A 8 26.10 -11.02 -1.35
CA ARG A 8 26.49 -10.23 -0.18
C ARG A 8 25.23 -9.83 0.58
N THR A 9 25.13 -10.29 1.82
CA THR A 9 24.01 -9.93 2.71
C THR A 9 24.35 -8.61 3.40
N TYR A 10 23.49 -7.60 3.21
CA TYR A 10 23.62 -6.31 3.87
C TYR A 10 22.56 -6.17 4.95
N HIS A 11 22.97 -5.77 6.15
CA HIS A 11 22.06 -5.46 7.26
C HIS A 11 22.01 -3.94 7.43
N LEU A 12 20.81 -3.38 7.41
CA LEU A 12 20.59 -1.97 7.69
C LEU A 12 20.45 -1.77 9.20
N SER A 13 21.03 -0.69 9.71
CA SER A 13 20.72 -0.26 11.07
C SER A 13 19.27 0.23 11.17
N PRO A 14 18.67 0.25 12.37
CA PRO A 14 17.31 0.77 12.55
C PRO A 14 17.11 2.19 12.00
N ASN A 15 18.14 3.05 12.10
CA ASN A 15 18.10 4.42 11.61
C ASN A 15 18.06 4.48 10.08
N GLN A 16 18.92 3.70 9.41
CA GLN A 16 18.94 3.61 7.95
C GLN A 16 17.64 3.04 7.40
N LEU A 17 17.07 2.05 8.09
CA LEU A 17 15.79 1.47 7.71
C LEU A 17 14.65 2.50 7.82
N ASN A 18 14.64 3.31 8.88
CA ASN A 18 13.67 4.39 9.06
C ASN A 18 13.78 5.47 7.98
N GLU A 19 14.99 5.87 7.59
CA GLU A 19 15.20 6.81 6.48
C GLU A 19 14.64 6.26 5.16
N LEU A 20 14.86 4.97 4.91
CA LEU A 20 14.38 4.29 3.71
C LEU A 20 12.84 4.23 3.68
N TYR A 21 12.22 3.91 4.81
CA TYR A 21 10.75 3.91 4.93
C TYR A 21 10.13 5.30 4.82
N ARG A 22 10.80 6.34 5.33
CA ARG A 22 10.34 7.73 5.12
C ARG A 22 10.35 8.12 3.65
N LYS A 23 11.32 7.63 2.87
CA LYS A 23 11.47 7.98 1.47
C LYS A 23 10.57 7.17 0.54
N TYR A 24 10.45 5.87 0.80
CA TYR A 24 9.80 4.92 -0.12
C TYR A 24 8.54 4.26 0.43
N GLY A 25 8.19 4.52 1.70
CA GLY A 25 7.12 3.82 2.41
C GLY A 25 7.61 2.50 2.98
N ARG A 26 6.82 1.92 3.88
CA ARG A 26 7.08 0.55 4.33
C ARG A 26 6.72 -0.46 3.23
N PRO A 27 7.34 -1.65 3.22
CA PRO A 27 6.93 -2.71 2.32
C PRO A 27 5.43 -2.96 2.42
N GLY A 28 4.73 -2.91 1.29
CA GLY A 28 3.27 -3.06 1.22
C GLY A 28 2.48 -1.74 1.31
N GLU A 29 3.10 -0.65 1.75
CA GLU A 29 2.49 0.69 1.75
C GLU A 29 2.78 1.43 0.42
N LEU A 30 1.96 2.43 0.10
CA LEU A 30 2.30 3.36 -0.95
C LEU A 30 3.43 4.26 -0.48
N SER A 31 4.41 4.50 -1.35
CA SER A 31 5.46 5.48 -1.08
C SER A 31 4.83 6.84 -0.75
N PRO A 32 5.16 7.43 0.42
CA PRO A 32 4.61 8.71 0.83
C PRO A 32 4.99 9.78 -0.21
N GLY A 33 4.03 10.66 -0.51
CA GLY A 33 4.20 11.73 -1.51
C GLY A 33 4.20 11.28 -2.97
N ARG A 34 4.16 9.97 -3.28
CA ARG A 34 4.02 9.50 -4.66
C ARG A 34 2.55 9.20 -4.96
N PRO A 35 1.91 9.90 -5.91
CA PRO A 35 0.53 9.63 -6.25
C PRO A 35 0.39 8.20 -6.79
N ALA A 36 -0.71 7.54 -6.41
CA ALA A 36 -1.03 6.21 -6.91
C ALA A 36 -1.11 6.21 -8.45
N THR A 37 -0.64 5.13 -9.06
CA THR A 37 -0.76 4.97 -10.52
C THR A 37 -2.24 4.98 -10.93
N ARG A 38 -2.55 5.45 -12.15
CA ARG A 38 -3.93 5.58 -12.64
C ARG A 38 -4.76 4.29 -12.51
N LYS A 39 -4.12 3.12 -12.65
CA LYS A 39 -4.76 1.80 -12.48
C LYS A 39 -5.20 1.58 -11.03
N ARG A 40 -4.33 1.89 -10.06
CA ARG A 40 -4.63 1.76 -8.63
C ARG A 40 -5.69 2.76 -8.17
N ARG A 41 -5.62 4.01 -8.66
CA ARG A 41 -6.67 5.02 -8.39
C ARG A 41 -8.07 4.56 -8.80
N ARG A 42 -8.19 3.86 -9.93
CA ARG A 42 -9.48 3.29 -10.39
C ARG A 42 -9.95 2.15 -9.49
N LEU A 43 -9.04 1.27 -9.08
CA LEU A 43 -9.34 0.18 -8.15
C LEU A 43 -9.82 0.75 -6.80
N ASP A 44 -9.09 1.70 -6.22
CA ASP A 44 -9.42 2.32 -4.95
C ASP A 44 -10.79 3.02 -5.02
N ALA A 45 -11.08 3.72 -6.12
CA ALA A 45 -12.39 4.34 -6.35
C ALA A 45 -13.52 3.31 -6.49
N ALA A 46 -13.28 2.17 -7.16
CA ALA A 46 -14.26 1.10 -7.29
C ALA A 46 -14.55 0.44 -5.93
N LEU A 47 -13.51 0.16 -5.15
CA LEU A 47 -13.64 -0.39 -3.80
C LEU A 47 -14.42 0.57 -2.88
N ALA A 48 -14.08 1.86 -2.90
CA ALA A 48 -14.82 2.88 -2.13
C ALA A 48 -16.27 3.08 -2.59
N ALA A 49 -16.60 2.79 -3.86
CA ALA A 49 -17.98 2.80 -4.33
C ALA A 49 -18.77 1.58 -3.83
N LEU A 50 -18.14 0.40 -3.79
CA LEU A 50 -18.75 -0.80 -3.25
C LEU A 50 -18.99 -0.68 -1.74
N ASP A 51 -18.01 -0.18 -1.00
CA ASP A 51 -18.10 0.00 0.45
C ASP A 51 -19.28 0.90 0.86
N ARG A 52 -19.44 2.03 0.16
CA ARG A 52 -20.61 2.92 0.34
C ARG A 52 -21.94 2.23 0.04
N LYS A 53 -21.97 1.38 -1.00
CA LYS A 53 -23.18 0.65 -1.39
C LYS A 53 -23.51 -0.48 -0.40
N SER A 54 -22.53 -1.15 0.18
CA SER A 54 -22.77 -2.12 1.24
C SER A 54 -23.22 -1.46 2.54
N ASN A 55 -22.70 -0.27 2.86
CA ASN A 55 -23.08 0.43 4.08
C ASN A 55 -24.54 0.90 4.08
N SER A 56 -25.10 1.26 2.91
CA SER A 56 -26.51 1.62 2.78
C SER A 56 -27.48 0.43 2.87
N VAL A 57 -26.98 -0.81 2.80
CA VAL A 57 -27.79 -2.03 2.91
C VAL A 57 -27.81 -2.57 4.36
N LEU A 58 -26.80 -2.21 5.17
CA LEU A 58 -26.62 -2.70 6.54
C LEU A 58 -27.14 -1.75 7.63
N MET A 59 -27.43 -0.49 7.30
CA MET A 59 -28.17 0.39 8.21
C MET A 59 -29.67 0.13 8.01
N PRO A 60 -30.40 -0.39 9.01
CA PRO A 60 -31.84 -0.40 8.95
C PRO A 60 -32.30 1.05 8.84
N SER A 61 -33.16 1.34 7.86
CA SER A 61 -33.92 2.58 7.87
C SER A 61 -34.72 2.57 9.16
N ASP A 62 -34.35 3.42 10.13
CA ASP A 62 -35.26 3.78 11.21
C ASP A 62 -36.38 4.59 10.53
N GLU A 63 -37.40 3.87 10.02
CA GLU A 63 -38.67 4.46 9.60
C GLU A 63 -39.51 4.71 10.86
N ASP A 64 -39.74 5.99 11.16
CA ASP A 64 -40.84 6.49 12.00
C ASP A 64 -42.04 6.88 11.13
#